data_AF-A0A2N9YAH2-F1
#
_entry.id   AF-A0A2N9YAH2-F1
#
_cell.length_a   1.000
_cell.length_b   1.000
_cell.length_c   1.000
_cell.angle_alpha   90.00
_cell.angle_beta   90.00
_cell.angle_gamma   90.00
#
_symmetry.space_group_name_H-M   'P 1'
#
loop_
_entity.id
_entity.type
_entity.pdbx_description
1 polymer ?
#
loop_
_entity_poly.entity_id
_entity_poly.type
_entity_poly.pdbx_seq_one_letter_code
_entity_poly.pdbx_strand_id
1 'polypeptide(L)' 'MRKRKIMQIMPADGWQAVFRDQNGADSFEPIVCFALIWHIYSTDDEALEYHVIPMVSSEKGIVLADENPHYVTAVKQAN' A
#
# COMPACT_ATOMS: atom_id res chain seq x y z
N MET A 1 -8.33 18.40 2.45
CA MET A 1 -7.01 17.78 2.23
C MET A 1 -7.09 16.38 2.82
N ARG A 2 -6.94 15.30 2.02
CA ARG A 2 -6.96 13.93 2.57
C ARG A 2 -5.68 13.73 3.37
N LYS A 3 -5.80 13.61 4.69
CA LYS A 3 -4.65 13.34 5.56
C LYS A 3 -4.61 11.84 5.86
N ARG A 4 -3.47 11.22 5.59
CA ARG A 4 -3.19 9.82 5.93
C ARG A 4 -2.31 9.77 7.16
N LYS A 5 -2.64 8.91 8.12
CA LYS A 5 -1.83 8.67 9.32
C LYS A 5 -1.54 7.18 9.42
N ILE A 6 -0.26 6.81 9.50
CA ILE A 6 0.15 5.44 9.82
C ILE A 6 -0.19 5.18 11.29
N MET A 7 -0.98 4.14 11.52
CA MET A 7 -1.37 3.69 12.86
C MET A 7 -0.52 2.51 13.32
N GLN A 8 -0.22 1.59 12.41
CA GLN A 8 0.54 0.39 12.71
C GLN A 8 1.33 -0.06 11.47
N ILE A 9 2.50 -0.64 11.71
CA ILE A 9 3.31 -1.35 10.72
C ILE A 9 3.27 -2.84 11.06
N MET A 10 3.05 -3.68 10.05
CA MET A 10 2.94 -5.14 10.16
C MET A 10 3.92 -5.83 9.20
N PRO A 11 4.54 -6.96 9.60
CA PRO A 11 5.46 -7.69 8.74
C PRO A 11 4.74 -8.25 7.51
N ALA A 12 5.47 -8.36 6.40
CA ALA A 12 4.95 -8.78 5.10
C ALA A 12 5.78 -9.90 4.45
N ASP A 13 6.45 -10.74 5.24
CA ASP A 13 7.29 -11.82 4.73
C ASP A 13 6.54 -12.66 3.69
N GLY A 14 7.17 -12.89 2.53
CA GLY A 14 6.61 -13.67 1.42
C GLY A 14 5.40 -13.03 0.71
N TRP A 15 5.10 -11.76 0.95
CA TRP A 15 4.12 -11.01 0.18
C TRP A 15 4.76 -10.19 -0.94
N GLN A 16 4.04 -10.03 -2.04
CA GLN A 16 4.42 -9.20 -3.18
C GLN A 16 3.29 -8.25 -3.56
N ALA A 17 3.65 -7.04 -3.97
CA ALA A 17 2.77 -6.08 -4.60
C ALA A 17 2.76 -6.35 -6.10
N VAL A 18 1.57 -6.35 -6.68
CA VAL A 18 1.34 -6.52 -8.12
C VAL A 18 1.12 -5.14 -8.72
N PHE A 19 1.91 -4.82 -9.73
CA PHE A 19 1.73 -3.62 -10.55
C PHE A 19 1.41 -4.02 -11.98
N ARG A 20 0.54 -3.27 -12.65
CA ARG A 20 0.14 -3.52 -14.03
C ARG A 20 0.45 -2.32 -14.90
N ASP A 21 1.25 -2.55 -15.94
CA ASP A 21 1.56 -1.52 -16.92
C ASP A 21 0.37 -1.24 -17.87
N GLN A 22 0.53 -0.24 -18.73
CA GLN A 22 -0.47 0.14 -19.73
C GLN A 22 -0.72 -0.93 -20.82
N ASN A 23 0.16 -1.91 -20.96
CA ASN A 23 0.03 -3.02 -21.89
C ASN A 23 -0.61 -4.26 -21.24
N GLY A 24 -0.93 -4.19 -19.93
CA GLY A 24 -1.53 -5.27 -19.17
C GLY A 24 -0.51 -6.29 -18.62
N ALA A 25 0.78 -6.00 -18.69
CA ALA A 25 1.80 -6.86 -18.12
C ALA A 25 1.92 -6.63 -16.61
N ASP A 26 1.91 -7.72 -15.84
CA ASP A 26 2.06 -7.70 -14.38
C ASP A 26 3.54 -7.79 -13.99
N SER A 27 3.96 -6.91 -13.08
CA SER A 27 5.23 -7.00 -12.36
C SER A 27 4.98 -7.20 -10.87
N PHE A 28 5.94 -7.85 -10.21
CA PHE A 28 5.83 -8.23 -8.81
C PHE A 28 7.01 -7.66 -8.03
N GLU A 29 6.72 -6.88 -6.99
CA GLU A 29 7.75 -6.33 -6.10
C GLU A 29 7.56 -6.85 -4.67
N PRO A 30 8.64 -7.19 -3.95
CA PRO A 30 8.54 -7.57 -2.54
C PRO A 30 7.91 -6.45 -1.71
N ILE A 31 6.93 -6.81 -0.87
CA ILE A 31 6.36 -5.88 0.11
C ILE A 31 7.29 -5.81 1.31
N VAL A 32 7.68 -4.60 1.69
CA VAL A 32 8.53 -4.36 2.87
C VAL A 32 7.73 -4.57 4.15
N CYS A 33 6.53 -3.97 4.21
CA CYS A 33 5.59 -4.12 5.32
C CYS A 33 4.19 -3.72 4.88
N PHE A 34 3.18 -4.05 5.69
CA PHE A 34 1.85 -3.46 5.57
C PHE A 34 1.70 -2.32 6.57
N ALA A 35 1.09 -1.22 6.12
CA ALA A 35 0.71 -0.10 6.98
C ALA A 35 -0.80 -0.07 7.15
N LEU A 36 -1.26 -0.07 8.41
CA LEU A 36 -2.64 0.31 8.72
C LEU A 36 -2.73 1.83 8.70
N ILE A 37 -3.46 2.37 7.72
CA ILE A 37 -3.62 3.80 7.49
C ILE A 37 -5.00 4.24 7.96
N TRP A 38 -5.01 5.33 8.71
CA TRP A 38 -6.20 6.10 9.02
C TRP A 38 -6.37 7.23 7.99
N HIS A 39 -7.48 7.21 7.27
CA HIS A 39 -7.87 8.28 6.35
C HIS A 39 -8.78 9.29 7.06
N ILE A 40 -8.37 10.56 7.06
CA ILE A 40 -9.14 11.67 7.62
C ILE A 40 -9.73 12.46 6.46
N TYR A 41 -11.06 12.40 6.31
CA TYR A 41 -11.79 12.99 5.18
C TYR A 41 -12.37 14.38 5.47
N SER A 42 -12.61 14.75 6.73
CA SER A 42 -13.05 16.09 7.15
C SER A 42 -12.45 16.48 8.51
N THR A 43 -12.55 17.75 8.88
CA THR A 43 -12.14 18.28 10.20
C THR A 43 -13.03 17.81 11.35
N ASP A 44 -14.19 17.24 11.04
CA ASP A 44 -15.23 16.88 12.00
C ASP A 44 -15.20 15.37 12.34
N ASP A 45 -14.17 14.64 11.93
CA ASP A 45 -13.87 13.25 12.37
C ASP A 45 -14.96 12.18 12.13
N GLU A 46 -16.01 12.45 11.34
CA GLU A 46 -17.17 11.55 11.28
C GLU A 46 -17.05 10.34 10.31
N ALA A 47 -16.05 10.30 9.43
CA ALA A 47 -15.82 9.15 8.55
C ALA A 47 -14.42 8.57 8.76
N LEU A 48 -14.34 7.54 9.61
CA LEU A 48 -13.13 6.77 9.86
C LEU A 48 -13.10 5.59 8.88
N GLU A 49 -12.21 5.67 7.88
CA GLU A 49 -11.89 4.51 7.05
C GLU A 49 -10.45 4.08 7.33
N TYR A 50 -10.31 2.80 7.65
CA TYR A 50 -9.02 2.16 7.87
C TYR A 50 -8.68 1.33 6.64
N HIS A 51 -7.49 1.54 6.09
CA HIS A 51 -6.97 0.77 4.98
C HIS A 51 -5.69 0.08 5.38
N VAL A 52 -5.53 -1.18 5.00
CA VAL A 52 -4.24 -1.86 5.06
C VAL A 52 -3.57 -1.71 3.71
N ILE A 53 -2.48 -0.95 3.65
CA ILE A 53 -1.80 -0.59 2.41
C ILE A 53 -0.40 -1.20 2.43
N PRO A 54 0.03 -1.91 1.38
CA PRO A 54 1.40 -2.39 1.30
C PRO A 54 2.37 -1.24 1.11
N MET A 55 3.57 -1.39 1.67
CA MET A 55 4.67 -0.49 1.43
C MET A 55 5.76 -1.19 0.62
N VAL A 56 6.25 -0.52 -0.42
CA VAL A 56 7.29 -1.03 -1.32
C VAL A 56 8.53 -0.15 -1.27
N SER A 57 9.68 -0.72 -1.61
CA SER A 57 10.91 0.04 -1.73
C SER A 57 10.94 0.80 -3.05
N SER A 58 11.40 2.05 -3.02
CA SER A 58 11.63 2.88 -4.19
C SER A 58 13.00 3.57 -4.09
N GLU A 59 13.43 4.24 -5.15
CA GLU A 59 14.64 5.08 -5.12
C GLU A 59 14.59 6.19 -4.06
N LYS A 60 13.39 6.60 -3.65
CA LYS A 60 13.17 7.67 -2.66
C LYS A 60 12.96 7.14 -1.24
N GLY A 61 13.08 5.82 -1.04
CA GLY A 61 12.80 5.15 0.23
C GLY A 61 11.54 4.29 0.17
N ILE A 62 10.91 4.06 1.32
CA ILE A 62 9.72 3.21 1.45
C ILE A 62 8.47 4.05 1.25
N VAL A 63 7.62 3.65 0.29
CA VAL A 63 6.40 4.39 -0.10
C VAL A 63 5.17 3.50 -0.04
N LEU A 64 3.98 4.11 0.04
CA LEU A 64 2.73 3.38 -0.06
C LEU A 64 2.55 2.90 -1.50
N ALA A 65 2.24 1.62 -1.69
CA ALA A 65 2.11 1.05 -3.04
C ALA A 65 0.98 1.72 -3.84
N ASP A 66 -0.10 2.14 -3.18
CA ASP A 66 -1.25 2.80 -3.80
C ASP A 66 -0.99 4.24 -4.27
N GLU A 67 0.18 4.82 -3.95
CA GLU A 67 0.64 6.09 -4.54
C GLU A 67 1.12 5.89 -5.98
N ASN A 68 1.45 4.66 -6.37
CA ASN A 68 1.71 4.30 -7.75
C ASN A 68 0.38 3.96 -8.46
N PRO A 69 -0.01 4.68 -9.52
CA PRO A 69 -1.27 4.43 -10.23
C PRO A 69 -1.34 3.05 -10.91
N HIS A 70 -0.20 2.35 -11.04
CA HIS A 70 -0.13 1.00 -11.57
C HIS A 70 -0.34 -0.09 -10.53
N TYR A 71 -0.43 0.25 -9.24
CA TYR A 71 -0.66 -0.75 -8.19
C TYR A 71 -2.04 -1.40 -8.34
N VAL A 72 -2.07 -2.73 -8.25
CA VAL A 72 -3.29 -3.54 -8.38
C VAL A 72 -3.69 -4.15 -7.04
N THR A 73 -2.80 -4.94 -6.45
CA THR A 73 -3.10 -5.70 -5.22
C THR A 73 -1.83 -6.24 -4.56
N ALA A 74 -1.98 -6.82 -3.37
CA ALA A 74 -0.97 -7.63 -2.71
C ALA A 74 -1.33 -9.11 -2.76
N VAL A 75 -0.33 -9.96 -3.01
CA VAL A 75 -0.49 -11.41 -3.05
C VAL A 75 0.54 -12.08 -2.14
N LYS A 76 0.12 -13.13 -1.43
CA LYS A 76 1.02 -14.00 -0.67
C LYS A 76 1.58 -15.05 -1.65
N GLN A 77 2.90 -15.16 -1.75
CA GLN A 77 3.49 -16.25 -2.51
C GLN A 77 3.12 -17.58 -1.84
N ALA A 78 2.53 -18.49 -2.61
CA ALA A 78 2.38 -19.87 -2.18
C ALA A 78 3.78 -20.51 -2.20
N ASN A 79 4.20 -21.05 -1.07
CA ASN A 79 5.42 -21.85 -0.97
C ASN A 79 5.26 -23.16 -1.74
#